data_AF-A0ABD5NLR6-F1
#
_entry.id   AF-A0ABD5NLR6-F1
#
_cell.length_a   1.000
_cell.length_b   1.000
_cell.length_c   1.000
_cell.angle_alpha   90.00
_cell.angle_beta   90.00
_cell.angle_gamma   90.00
#
_symmetry.space_group_name_H-M   'P 1'
#
loop_
_entity.id
_entity.type
_entity.pdbx_description
1 polymer ?
#
loop_
_entity_poly.entity_id
_entity_poly.type
_entity_poly.pdbx_seq_one_letter_code
_entity_poly.pdbx_strand_id
1 'polypeptide(L)' 'MAEDDTDRRDELEAERTAEIEDELERIDRDPDEVNDGDDALGGQSALRRDT' A
#
# COMPACT_ATOMS: atom_id res chain seq x y z
N MET A 1 36.01 -5.66 -1.24
CA MET A 1 34.59 -5.44 -1.53
C MET A 1 34.07 -4.70 -0.32
N ALA A 2 33.98 -3.38 -0.41
CA ALA A 2 33.27 -2.61 0.60
C ALA A 2 31.80 -2.81 0.21
N GLU A 3 31.01 -3.46 1.06
CA GLU A 3 29.55 -3.38 0.95
C GLU A 3 29.24 -1.90 1.05
N ASP A 4 28.93 -1.29 -0.11
CA ASP A 4 28.57 0.13 -0.15
C ASP A 4 27.19 0.24 0.50
N ASP A 5 26.91 1.34 1.19
CA ASP A 5 25.60 1.52 1.85
C ASP A 5 24.42 1.42 0.85
N THR A 6 24.71 1.55 -0.44
CA THR A 6 23.80 1.30 -1.57
C THR A 6 23.41 -0.17 -1.69
N ASP A 7 24.36 -1.11 -1.63
CA ASP A 7 24.09 -2.54 -1.78
C ASP A 7 23.11 -3.02 -0.70
N ARG A 8 23.29 -2.54 0.55
CA ARG A 8 22.37 -2.83 1.66
C ARG A 8 20.98 -2.21 1.46
N ARG A 9 20.91 -1.02 0.88
CA ARG A 9 19.63 -0.34 0.61
C ARG A 9 18.86 -1.05 -0.49
N ASP A 10 19.53 -1.46 -1.55
CA ASP A 10 18.93 -2.15 -2.68
C ASP A 10 18.37 -3.51 -2.25
N GLU A 11 19.08 -4.25 -1.39
CA GLU A 11 18.57 -5.49 -0.78
C GLU A 11 17.30 -5.24 0.05
N LEU A 12 17.32 -4.25 0.94
CA LEU A 12 16.16 -3.89 1.75
C LEU A 12 14.96 -3.39 0.92
N GLU A 13 15.24 -2.66 -0.17
CA GLU A 13 14.21 -2.17 -1.09
C GLU A 13 13.60 -3.32 -1.90
N ALA A 14 14.41 -4.28 -2.33
CA ALA A 14 13.94 -5.48 -3.01
C ALA A 14 13.06 -6.35 -2.10
N GLU A 15 13.49 -6.61 -0.86
CA GLU A 15 12.69 -7.35 0.13
C GLU A 15 11.35 -6.66 0.40
N ARG A 16 11.39 -5.35 0.62
CA ARG A 16 10.19 -4.55 0.90
C ARG A 16 9.24 -4.51 -0.29
N THR A 17 9.76 -4.48 -1.51
CA THR A 17 8.93 -4.48 -2.73
C THR A 17 8.19 -5.80 -2.87
N ALA A 18 8.89 -6.93 -2.68
CA ALA A 18 8.27 -8.25 -2.75
C ALA A 18 7.17 -8.46 -1.68
N GLU A 19 7.38 -7.96 -0.45
CA GLU A 19 6.35 -8.00 0.61
C GLU A 19 5.11 -7.18 0.24
N ILE A 20 5.29 -6.01 -0.38
CA ILE A 20 4.19 -5.17 -0.84
C ILE A 20 3.41 -5.85 -1.97
N GLU A 21 4.09 -6.44 -2.96
CA GLU A 21 3.45 -7.17 -4.06
C GLU A 21 2.64 -8.36 -3.56
N ASP A 22 3.15 -9.13 -2.60
CA ASP A 22 2.42 -10.25 -1.97
C ASP A 22 1.17 -9.77 -1.21
N GLU A 23 1.27 -8.68 -0.45
CA GLU A 23 0.10 -8.11 0.24
C GLU A 23 -0.96 -7.62 -0.75
N LEU A 24 -0.54 -6.98 -1.84
CA LEU A 24 -1.42 -6.48 -2.89
C LEU A 24 -2.16 -7.61 -3.61
N GLU A 25 -1.47 -8.71 -3.93
CA GLU A 25 -2.10 -9.93 -4.46
C GLU A 25 -3.10 -10.52 -3.47
N ARG A 26 -2.79 -10.53 -2.16
CA ARG A 26 -3.70 -11.05 -1.12
C ARG A 26 -5.00 -10.28 -1.01
N ILE A 27 -4.99 -8.97 -1.25
CA ILE A 27 -6.18 -8.12 -1.20
C ILE A 27 -6.84 -7.93 -2.57
N ASP A 28 -6.39 -8.64 -3.60
CA ASP A 28 -6.86 -8.53 -5.00
C ASP A 28 -6.82 -7.07 -5.49
N ARG A 29 -5.77 -6.34 -5.10
CA ARG A 29 -5.58 -4.93 -5.42
C ARG A 29 -4.36 -4.80 -6.31
N ASP A 30 -4.52 -4.13 -7.44
CA ASP A 30 -3.38 -3.86 -8.31
C ASP A 30 -2.46 -2.81 -7.67
N PRO A 31 -1.12 -3.00 -7.67
CA PRO A 31 -0.16 -1.96 -7.26
C PRO A 31 -0.32 -0.66 -8.04
N ASP A 32 -0.76 -0.80 -9.30
CA ASP A 32 -1.02 0.30 -10.21
C ASP A 32 -2.42 0.92 -10.02
N GLU A 33 -3.28 0.34 -9.17
CA GLU A 33 -4.56 0.92 -8.74
C GLU A 33 -4.30 2.01 -7.68
N VAL A 34 -3.50 2.99 -8.09
CA VAL A 34 -3.25 4.21 -7.33
C VAL A 34 -4.44 5.14 -7.54
N ASN A 35 -5.44 5.00 -6.67
CA ASN A 35 -6.37 6.06 -6.30
C ASN A 35 -7.37 6.56 -7.37
N ASP A 36 -8.23 5.67 -7.89
CA ASP A 36 -9.56 6.07 -8.40
C ASP A 36 -10.68 5.83 -7.35
N GLY A 37 -10.30 5.53 -6.11
CA GLY A 37 -11.21 5.11 -5.03
C GLY A 37 -11.52 6.14 -3.95
N ASP A 38 -11.09 7.40 -4.07
CA ASP A 38 -11.48 8.48 -3.12
C ASP A 38 -12.84 9.10 -3.49
N ASP A 39 -13.86 8.28 -3.71
CA ASP A 39 -15.25 8.76 -3.77
C ASP A 39 -16.26 7.81 -3.08
N ALA A 40 -15.83 6.65 -2.55
CA ALA A 40 -16.79 5.65 -2.04
C ALA A 40 -16.35 4.82 -0.82
N LEU A 41 -15.26 5.14 -0.12
CA LEU A 41 -15.03 4.57 1.21
C LEU A 41 -15.82 5.38 2.23
N GLY A 42 -17.09 4.97 2.37
CA GLY A 42 -18.10 5.58 3.19
C GLY A 42 -17.57 6.14 4.52
N GLY A 43 -17.69 7.45 4.66
CA GLY A 43 -17.66 8.12 5.96
C GLY A 43 -18.76 7.54 6.84
N GLN A 44 -18.41 6.51 7.60
CA GLN A 44 -19.19 6.00 8.70
C GLN A 44 -19.16 7.05 9.81
N SER A 45 -19.97 8.09 9.66
CA SER A 45 -20.44 8.89 10.78
C SER A 45 -21.96 8.91 10.70
N ALA A 46 -22.57 7.91 11.33
CA ALA A 46 -23.99 7.88 11.61
C ALA A 46 -24.36 9.11 12.45
N LEU A 47 -24.83 10.20 11.81
CA LEU A 47 -25.53 11.26 12.52
C LEU A 47 -27.04 11.04 12.37
N ARG A 48 -27.54 10.14 13.22
CA ARG A 48 -28.97 9.98 13.48
C ARG A 48 -29.51 11.27 14.13
N ARG A 49 -30.34 12.06 13.43
CA ARG A 49 -31.59 12.63 13.97
C ARG A 49 -32.41 13.37 12.91
N ASP A 50 -33.64 12.90 12.71
CA ASP A 50 -34.81 13.71 12.31
C ASP A 50 -34.83 15.07 13.03
N THR A 51 -34.87 16.17 12.27
CA THR A 51 -35.69 17.38 12.50
C THR A 51 -35.77 18.18 11.22
#